data_AF-A0A679K4V8-F1
#
_entry.id   AF-A0A679K4V8-F1
#
_cell.length_a   1.000
_cell.length_b   1.000
_cell.length_c   1.000
_cell.angle_alpha   90.00
_cell.angle_beta   90.00
_cell.angle_gamma   90.00
#
_symmetry.space_group_name_H-M   'P 1'
#
loop_
_entity.id
_entity.type
_entity.pdbx_description
1 polymer ?
#
loop_
_entity_poly.entity_id
_entity_poly.type
_entity_poly.pdbx_seq_one_letter_code
_entity_poly.pdbx_strand_id
1 'polypeptide(L)' 'MKRGDLVTIAMPGDFGKPRPALIIQSDAFVETGTVTVLLISGTLAEAPLIRTTVEPREANGLKKR' A
#
# COMPACT_ATOMS: atom_id res chain seq x y z
N MET A 1 11.03 -6.40 -4.31
CA MET A 1 10.16 -5.21 -4.17
C MET A 1 10.24 -4.45 -5.46
N LYS A 2 9.15 -4.47 -6.22
CA LYS A 2 8.97 -3.78 -7.49
C LYS A 2 7.74 -2.88 -7.42
N ARG A 3 7.66 -1.92 -8.33
CA ARG A 3 6.45 -1.13 -8.51
C ARG A 3 5.24 -2.05 -8.70
N GLY A 4 4.19 -1.82 -7.92
CA GLY A 4 2.96 -2.63 -7.94
C GLY A 4 2.90 -3.75 -6.90
N ASP A 5 4.02 -4.09 -6.25
CA ASP A 5 4.00 -5.05 -5.14
C ASP A 5 3.21 -4.49 -3.95
N LEU A 6 2.46 -5.37 -3.28
CA LEU A 6 1.87 -5.12 -1.98
C LEU A 6 2.76 -5.69 -0.89
N VAL A 7 3.13 -4.85 0.07
CA VAL A 7 4.01 -5.21 1.19
C VAL A 7 3.33 -4.86 2.51
N THR A 8 3.63 -5.64 3.55
CA THR A 8 3.23 -5.27 4.92
C THR A 8 4.26 -4.32 5.49
N ILE A 9 3.85 -3.14 5.92
CA ILE A 9 4.72 -2.19 6.61
C ILE A 9 4.26 -2.01 8.05
N ALA A 10 5.22 -1.78 8.95
CA ALA A 10 4.97 -1.36 10.32
C ALA A 10 5.67 -0.02 10.53
N MET A 11 4.90 1.03 10.82
CA MET A 11 5.42 2.36 11.07
C MET A 11 5.09 2.78 12.51
N PRO A 12 6.05 3.38 13.24
CA PRO A 12 5.75 3.97 14.54
C PRO A 12 4.81 5.18 14.41
N GLY A 13 4.03 5.47 15.46
CA GLY A 13 3.10 6.60 15.51
C GLY A 13 1.67 6.26 15.09
N ASP A 14 1.00 7.20 14.42
CA ASP A 14 -0.46 7.22 14.19
C ASP A 14 -1.00 6.05 13.35
N PHE A 15 -0.13 5.33 12.65
CA PHE A 15 -0.51 4.22 11.78
C PHE A 15 -0.56 2.86 12.50
N GLY A 16 -0.13 2.80 13.77
CA GLY A 16 -0.39 1.69 14.69
C GLY A 16 0.10 0.31 14.22
N LYS A 17 -0.86 -0.60 13.95
CA LYS A 17 -0.59 -2.02 13.61
C LYS A 17 0.07 -2.14 12.22
N PRO A 18 0.79 -3.23 11.92
CA PRO A 18 1.25 -3.50 10.56
C PRO A 18 0.10 -3.54 9.55
N ARG A 19 0.28 -2.93 8.37
CA ARG A 19 -0.77 -2.76 7.35
C ARG A 19 -0.21 -2.97 5.95
N PRO A 20 -1.04 -3.34 4.97
CA PRO A 20 -0.61 -3.38 3.57
C PRO A 20 -0.30 -1.98 3.04
N ALA A 21 0.70 -1.89 2.17
CA ALA A 21 1.05 -0.71 1.41
C ALA A 21 1.45 -1.10 -0.02
N LEU A 22 1.14 -0.22 -0.98
CA LEU A 22 1.47 -0.38 -2.39
C LEU A 22 2.78 0.33 -2.70
N ILE A 23 3.74 -0.38 -3.30
CA ILE A 23 4.96 0.24 -3.82
C ILE A 23 4.61 1.02 -5.09
N ILE A 24 4.84 2.34 -5.05
CA ILE A 24 4.62 3.22 -6.21
C ILE A 24 5.92 3.71 -6.85
N GLN A 25 7.05 3.56 -6.16
CA GLN A 25 8.38 3.91 -6.65
C GLN A 25 8.68 3.20 -7.97
N SER A 26 9.20 3.94 -8.96
CA SER A 26 9.68 3.35 -10.20
C SER A 26 10.88 2.44 -9.92
N ASP A 27 10.94 1.31 -10.62
CA ASP A 27 12.03 0.33 -10.52
C ASP A 27 13.40 0.94 -10.87
N ALA A 28 13.41 2.07 -11.59
CA ALA A 28 14.63 2.84 -11.89
C ALA A 28 15.29 3.47 -10.64
N PHE A 29 14.58 3.55 -9.51
CA PHE A 29 15.07 4.15 -8.26
C PHE A 29 15.33 3.11 -7.17
N VAL A 30 15.67 1.87 -7.53
CA VAL A 30 15.88 0.79 -6.54
C VAL A 30 17.08 1.05 -5.60
N GLU A 31 18.06 1.85 -6.03
CA GLU A 31 19.31 2.09 -5.29
C GLU A 31 19.25 3.25 -4.29
N THR A 32 18.09 3.91 -4.13
CA THR A 32 17.96 5.10 -3.24
C THR A 32 17.95 4.75 -1.75
N GLY A 33 18.02 3.46 -1.38
CA GLY A 33 17.96 2.99 0.02
C GLY A 33 16.62 3.22 0.72
N THR A 34 15.63 3.76 0.01
CA THR A 34 14.28 4.04 0.51
C THR A 34 13.25 3.62 -0.52
N VAL A 35 12.01 3.36 -0.09
CA VAL A 35 10.91 2.96 -0.98
C VAL A 35 9.70 3.85 -0.73
N THR A 36 9.17 4.44 -1.79
CA THR A 36 7.94 5.23 -1.74
C THR A 36 6.72 4.32 -1.85
N VAL A 37 5.82 4.42 -0.87
CA VAL A 37 4.61 3.58 -0.77
C VAL A 37 3.34 4.40 -0.52
N LEU A 38 2.18 3.83 -0.91
CA LEU A 38 0.86 4.31 -0.51
C LEU A 38 0.25 3.34 0.51
N LEU A 39 -0.20 3.86 1.66
CA LEU A 39 -0.86 3.04 2.68
C LEU A 39 -2.25 2.60 2.21
N ILE A 40 -2.59 1.34 2.48
CA ILE A 40 -3.94 0.81 2.20
C ILE A 40 -4.74 0.80 3.49
N SER A 41 -6.00 1.20 3.42
CA SER A 41 -6.94 1.12 4.54
C SER A 41 -8.21 0.40 4.14
N GLY A 42 -8.73 -0.43 5.04
CA GLY A 42 -10.09 -0.99 4.94
C GLY A 42 -11.18 -0.03 5.45
N THR A 43 -10.79 1.17 5.91
CA THR A 43 -11.76 2.23 6.19
C THR A 43 -12.17 2.87 4.87
N LEU A 44 -13.40 2.62 4.45
CA LEU A 44 -13.98 3.23 3.26
C LEU A 44 -14.28 4.70 3.50
N ALA A 45 -14.10 5.51 2.47
CA ALA A 45 -14.38 6.94 2.51
C ALA A 45 -14.80 7.43 1.13
N GLU A 46 -15.80 8.31 1.09
CA GLU A 46 -16.35 8.90 -0.13
C GLU A 46 -15.42 9.99 -0.69
N ALA A 47 -14.34 9.57 -1.35
CA ALA A 47 -13.35 10.47 -1.97
C ALA A 47 -12.74 9.85 -3.25
N PRO A 48 -13.55 9.54 -4.27
CA PRO A 48 -13.13 8.71 -5.41
C PRO A 48 -11.97 9.28 -6.25
N LEU A 49 -11.77 10.59 -6.22
CA LEU A 49 -10.66 11.25 -6.94
C LEU A 49 -9.28 10.95 -6.34
N ILE A 50 -9.22 10.66 -5.03
CA ILE A 50 -7.96 10.48 -4.29
C ILE A 50 -7.90 9.18 -3.49
N ARG A 51 -9.00 8.42 -3.45
CA ARG A 51 -9.10 7.11 -2.80
C ARG A 51 -9.70 6.10 -3.77
N THR A 52 -8.83 5.45 -4.53
CA THR A 52 -9.21 4.32 -5.37
C THR A 52 -9.53 3.11 -4.50
N THR A 53 -10.74 2.56 -4.65
CA THR A 53 -11.11 1.29 -4.02
C THR A 53 -10.37 0.14 -4.69
N VAL A 54 -9.74 -0.72 -3.89
CA VAL A 54 -9.09 -1.95 -4.36
C VAL A 54 -9.79 -3.14 -3.74
N GLU A 55 -10.48 -3.92 -4.56
CA GLU A 55 -11.17 -5.11 -4.07
C GLU A 55 -10.18 -6.23 -3.69
N PRO A 56 -10.43 -6.99 -2.60
CA PRO A 56 -9.63 -8.14 -2.24
C PRO A 56 -9.71 -9.26 -3.28
N ARG A 57 -8.57 -9.86 -3.59
CA ARG A 57 -8.48 -11.00 -4.52
C ARG A 57 -7.22 -11.80 -4.20
N GLU A 58 -7.22 -13.09 -4.52
CA GLU A 58 -6.08 -13.96 -4.24
C GLU A 58 -4.77 -13.39 -4.79
N ALA A 59 -4.81 -12.85 -6.01
CA ALA A 59 -3.65 -12.28 -6.69
C ALA A 59 -3.04 -11.04 -6.00
N ASN A 60 -3.80 -10.30 -5.17
CA ASN A 60 -3.28 -9.15 -4.44
C ASN A 60 -3.09 -9.43 -2.94
N GLY A 61 -3.43 -10.62 -2.46
CA GLY A 61 -3.23 -11.02 -1.07
C GLY A 61 -4.03 -10.21 -0.03
N LEU A 62 -4.90 -9.29 -0.45
CA LEU A 62 -5.81 -8.59 0.45
C LEU A 62 -6.92 -9.56 0.89
N LYS A 63 -7.30 -9.49 2.17
CA LYS A 63 -8.22 -10.46 2.79
C LYS A 63 -9.62 -9.93 3.05
N LYS A 64 -9.78 -8.61 3.05
CA LYS A 64 -11.05 -7.94 3.37
C LYS A 64 -11.10 -6.58 2.72
N ARG A 65 -12.32 -6.14 2.46
CA ARG A 65 -12.65 -4.79 2.01
C ARG A 65 -12.50 -3.81 3.18
#